data_AF-A0A6L4YNU4-F1
#
_entry.id   AF-A0A6L4YNU4-F1
#
_cell.length_a   1.000
_cell.length_b   1.000
_cell.length_c   1.000
_cell.angle_alpha   90.00
_cell.angle_beta   90.00
_cell.angle_gamma   90.00
#
_symmetry.space_group_name_H-M   'P 1'
#
loop_
_entity.id
_entity.type
_entity.pdbx_description
1 polymer ?
#
loop_
_entity_poly.entity_id
_entity_poly.type
_entity_poly.pdbx_seq_one_letter_code
_entity_poly.pdbx_strand_id
1 'polypeptide(L)'
;MIWLLYLLAILLFVWTILVLGLVLYSYWVAKQRNSRTILRANIQSTIQQAIAKNGSLENLSGKELGSILLPIGKKDLICLRDCLVEYTNGLYEEEIKVIRDTYDSLGFLSSDIRTAQKGSWIKKSEAAIRLGRIHCASAIEVITVLLRDEDKEVRMAAVCALADIGDLRSVPSIIYALADADGRQV
;
A
#
# COMPACT_ATOMS: atom_id res chain seq x y z
N MET A 1 41.29 -11.74 39.93
CA MET A 1 41.61 -12.35 38.62
C MET A 1 40.43 -13.18 38.08
N ILE A 2 39.89 -14.15 38.84
CA ILE A 2 38.80 -15.04 38.41
C ILE A 2 37.51 -14.30 38.04
N TRP A 3 37.06 -13.33 38.84
CA TRP A 3 35.87 -12.51 38.56
C TRP A 3 35.91 -11.75 37.21
N LEU A 4 37.10 -11.33 36.79
CA LEU A 4 37.28 -10.58 35.55
C LEU A 4 37.12 -11.50 34.33
N LEU A 5 37.55 -12.77 34.45
CA LEU A 5 37.34 -13.79 33.44
C LEU A 5 35.84 -14.17 33.32
N TYR A 6 35.13 -14.27 34.44
CA TYR A 6 33.68 -14.50 34.43
C TYR A 6 32.91 -13.36 33.76
N LEU A 7 33.25 -12.10 34.08
CA LEU A 7 32.63 -10.94 33.46
C LEU A 7 32.89 -10.88 31.95
N LEU A 8 34.12 -11.19 31.51
CA LEU A 8 34.47 -11.26 30.10
C LEU A 8 33.74 -12.39 29.37
N ALA A 9 33.60 -13.57 30.00
CA ALA A 9 32.84 -14.68 29.44
C ALA A 9 31.34 -14.35 29.27
N ILE A 10 30.74 -13.67 30.26
CA ILE A 10 29.35 -13.20 30.17
C ILE A 10 29.18 -12.18 29.04
N LEU A 11 30.12 -11.22 28.91
CA LEU A 11 30.08 -10.23 27.83
C LEU A 11 30.19 -10.89 26.45
N LEU A 12 31.07 -11.88 26.28
CA LEU A 12 31.18 -12.63 25.03
C LEU A 12 29.91 -13.42 24.72
N PHE A 13 29.28 -14.04 25.73
CA PHE A 13 28.03 -14.79 25.56
C PHE A 13 26.86 -13.87 25.19
N VAL A 14 26.75 -12.70 25.81
CA VAL A 14 25.75 -11.69 25.44
C VAL A 14 26.01 -11.18 24.02
N TRP A 15 27.27 -10.94 23.67
CA TRP A 15 27.64 -10.51 22.32
C TRP A 15 27.29 -11.56 21.26
N THR A 16 27.54 -12.85 21.52
CA THR A 16 27.18 -13.91 20.57
C THR A 16 25.68 -14.04 20.37
N ILE A 17 24.87 -13.90 21.44
CA ILE A 17 23.41 -13.89 21.34
C ILE A 17 22.93 -12.70 20.51
N LEU A 18 23.48 -11.50 20.74
CA LEU A 18 23.14 -10.31 19.96
C LEU A 18 23.49 -10.48 18.48
N VAL A 19 24.70 -10.97 18.18
CA VAL A 19 25.13 -11.23 16.80
C VAL A 19 24.26 -12.30 16.14
N LEU A 20 23.98 -13.41 16.83
CA LEU A 20 23.11 -14.46 16.32
C LEU A 20 21.69 -13.93 16.05
N GLY A 21 21.15 -13.11 16.96
CA GLY A 21 19.87 -12.46 16.80
C GLY A 21 19.82 -11.54 15.57
N LEU A 22 20.86 -10.73 15.34
CA LEU A 22 20.98 -9.88 14.16
C LEU A 22 21.10 -10.69 12.85
N VAL A 23 21.85 -11.79 12.87
CA VAL A 23 22.00 -12.68 11.70
C VAL A 23 20.66 -13.37 11.39
N LEU A 24 19.97 -13.91 12.40
CA LEU A 24 18.66 -14.52 12.21
C LEU A 24 17.60 -13.51 11.76
N TYR A 25 17.62 -12.29 12.32
CA TYR A 25 16.75 -11.21 11.91
C TYR A 25 16.99 -10.82 10.46
N SER A 26 18.24 -10.60 10.06
CA SER A 26 18.59 -10.26 8.67
C SER A 26 18.26 -11.39 7.69
N TYR A 27 18.49 -12.65 8.07
CA TYR A 27 18.08 -13.81 7.28
C TYR A 27 16.56 -13.90 7.11
N TRP A 28 15.80 -13.72 8.19
CA TRP A 28 14.34 -13.73 8.16
C TRP A 28 13.80 -12.59 7.28
N VAL A 29 14.33 -11.37 7.42
CA VAL A 29 13.97 -10.22 6.58
C VAL A 29 14.30 -10.49 5.11
N ALA A 30 15.49 -11.05 4.82
CA ALA A 30 15.89 -11.38 3.46
C ALA A 30 14.99 -12.46 2.83
N LYS A 31 14.65 -13.51 3.58
CA LYS A 31 13.72 -14.56 3.14
C LYS A 31 12.32 -14.01 2.87
N GLN A 32 11.81 -13.14 3.76
CA GLN A 32 10.52 -12.49 3.60
C GLN A 32 10.49 -11.58 2.36
N ARG A 33 11.57 -10.80 2.12
CA ARG A 33 11.73 -10.00 0.90
C ARG A 33 11.72 -10.88 -0.34
N ASN A 34 12.47 -11.98 -0.33
CA ASN A 34 12.59 -12.87 -1.49
C ASN A 34 11.26 -13.57 -1.83
N SER A 35 10.44 -13.90 -0.83
CA SER A 35 9.10 -14.45 -1.09
C SER A 35 8.16 -13.43 -1.74
N ARG A 36 8.23 -12.15 -1.32
CA ARG A 36 7.42 -11.08 -1.92
C ARG A 36 7.87 -10.73 -3.34
N THR A 37 9.17 -10.71 -3.61
CA THR A 37 9.68 -10.46 -4.98
C THR A 37 9.23 -11.55 -5.95
N ILE A 38 9.29 -12.83 -5.55
CA ILE A 38 8.80 -13.94 -6.36
C ILE A 38 7.29 -13.82 -6.58
N LEU A 39 6.52 -13.53 -5.53
CA LEU A 39 5.07 -13.38 -5.65
C LEU A 39 4.69 -12.23 -6.59
N ARG A 40 5.36 -11.08 -6.47
CA ARG A 40 5.19 -9.92 -7.35
C ARG A 40 5.49 -10.27 -8.80
N ALA A 41 6.59 -10.98 -9.06
CA ALA A 41 6.94 -11.44 -10.41
C ALA A 41 5.87 -12.39 -10.99
N ASN A 42 5.33 -13.30 -10.16
CA ASN A 42 4.26 -14.21 -10.57
C ASN A 42 2.94 -13.49 -10.87
N ILE A 43 2.57 -12.50 -10.06
CA ILE A 43 1.37 -11.67 -10.30
C ILE A 43 1.54 -10.91 -11.63
N GLN A 44 2.69 -10.27 -11.81
CA GLN A 44 2.96 -9.48 -13.02
C GLN A 44 2.98 -10.34 -14.28
N SER A 45 3.61 -11.52 -14.25
CA SER A 45 3.62 -12.44 -15.39
C SER A 45 2.22 -12.96 -15.72
N THR A 46 1.38 -13.18 -14.70
CA THR A 46 -0.01 -13.63 -14.88
C THR A 46 -0.88 -12.53 -15.51
N ILE A 47 -0.74 -11.28 -15.04
CA ILE A 47 -1.43 -10.14 -15.65
C ILE A 47 -1.03 -10.00 -17.12
N GLN A 48 0.27 -10.10 -17.43
CA GLN A 48 0.76 -10.05 -18.80
C GLN A 48 0.23 -11.21 -19.67
N GLN A 49 0.13 -12.43 -19.12
CA GLN A 49 -0.48 -13.56 -19.81
C GLN A 49 -1.98 -13.34 -20.06
N ALA A 50 -2.69 -12.77 -19.09
CA ALA A 50 -4.11 -12.44 -19.24
C ALA A 50 -4.33 -11.39 -20.34
N ILE A 51 -3.50 -10.34 -20.37
CA ILE A 51 -3.50 -9.32 -21.43
C ILE A 51 -3.20 -9.96 -22.78
N ALA A 52 -2.16 -10.79 -22.88
CA ALA A 52 -1.80 -11.47 -24.12
C ALA A 52 -2.92 -12.36 -24.66
N LYS A 53 -3.72 -12.98 -23.78
CA LYS A 53 -4.85 -13.83 -24.16
C LYS A 53 -6.07 -13.04 -24.64
N ASN A 54 -6.34 -11.89 -24.03
CA ASN A 54 -7.53 -11.08 -24.30
C ASN A 54 -7.24 -9.84 -25.18
N GLY A 55 -5.99 -9.66 -25.62
CA GLY A 55 -5.53 -8.57 -26.47
C GLY A 55 -5.22 -7.27 -25.70
N SER A 56 -6.16 -6.80 -24.88
CA SER A 56 -6.02 -5.59 -24.06
C SER A 56 -6.63 -5.80 -22.67
N LEU A 57 -6.22 -4.97 -21.71
CA LEU A 57 -6.78 -4.97 -20.35
C LEU A 57 -8.29 -4.64 -20.37
N GLU A 58 -8.74 -3.80 -21.31
CA GLU A 58 -10.15 -3.39 -21.49
C GLU A 58 -11.10 -4.55 -21.80
N ASN A 59 -10.58 -5.65 -22.37
CA ASN A 59 -11.35 -6.84 -22.72
C ASN A 59 -11.47 -7.83 -21.55
N LEU A 60 -10.93 -7.51 -20.38
CA LEU A 60 -11.01 -8.33 -19.17
C LEU A 60 -12.03 -7.74 -18.20
N SER A 61 -12.91 -8.59 -17.68
CA SER A 61 -13.74 -8.20 -16.55
C SER A 61 -12.92 -8.17 -15.27
N GLY A 62 -13.12 -7.15 -14.42
CA GLY A 62 -12.43 -7.05 -13.13
C GLY A 62 -12.61 -8.29 -12.25
N LYS A 63 -13.75 -8.98 -12.34
CA LYS A 63 -14.02 -10.25 -11.62
C LYS A 63 -13.21 -11.42 -12.17
N GLU A 64 -13.00 -11.48 -13.49
CA GLU A 64 -12.20 -12.53 -14.11
C GLU A 64 -10.74 -12.41 -13.67
N LEU A 65 -10.19 -11.19 -13.74
CA LEU A 65 -8.83 -10.93 -13.27
C LEU A 65 -8.70 -11.22 -11.77
N GLY A 66 -9.69 -10.84 -10.96
CA GLY A 66 -9.72 -11.17 -9.54
C GLY A 66 -9.69 -12.68 -9.26
N SER A 67 -10.46 -13.46 -10.02
CA SER A 67 -10.51 -14.93 -9.89
C SER A 67 -9.17 -15.61 -10.24
N ILE A 68 -8.42 -15.04 -11.20
CA ILE A 68 -7.10 -15.53 -11.61
C ILE A 68 -6.04 -15.19 -10.56
N LEU A 69 -6.13 -14.00 -9.95
CA LEU A 69 -5.13 -13.51 -9.01
C LEU A 69 -5.31 -14.02 -7.57
N LEU A 70 -6.55 -14.31 -7.16
CA LEU A 70 -6.88 -14.82 -5.81
C LEU A 70 -6.05 -16.05 -5.40
N PRO A 71 -5.94 -17.13 -6.21
CA PRO A 71 -5.17 -18.31 -5.85
C PRO A 71 -3.68 -18.01 -5.62
N ILE A 72 -3.12 -17.08 -6.39
CA ILE A 72 -1.71 -16.70 -6.37
C ILE A 72 -1.41 -15.85 -5.13
N GLY A 73 -2.26 -14.85 -4.88
CA GLY A 73 -2.11 -13.91 -3.76
C GLY A 73 -2.68 -14.38 -2.42
N LYS A 74 -3.34 -15.54 -2.34
CA LYS A 74 -4.02 -16.02 -1.11
C LYS A 74 -3.10 -16.05 0.12
N LYS A 75 -1.81 -16.32 -0.07
CA LYS A 75 -0.82 -16.39 1.02
C LYS A 75 -0.36 -15.01 1.50
N ASP A 76 -0.41 -13.98 0.66
CA ASP A 76 -0.03 -12.61 1.01
C ASP A 76 -0.93 -11.61 0.25
N LEU A 77 -2.12 -11.39 0.81
CA LEU A 77 -3.10 -10.43 0.27
C LEU A 77 -2.58 -8.99 0.27
N ILE A 78 -1.64 -8.69 1.18
CA ILE A 78 -1.01 -7.36 1.26
C ILE A 78 -0.15 -7.16 0.01
N CYS A 79 0.70 -8.14 -0.32
CA CYS A 79 1.51 -8.08 -1.52
C CYS A 79 0.66 -8.04 -2.79
N LEU A 80 -0.43 -8.81 -2.87
CA LEU A 80 -1.36 -8.74 -4.00
C LEU A 80 -1.97 -7.34 -4.15
N ARG A 81 -2.48 -6.78 -3.06
CA ARG A 81 -3.04 -5.42 -3.02
C ARG A 81 -2.03 -4.38 -3.49
N ASP A 82 -0.82 -4.42 -2.93
CA ASP A 82 0.23 -3.46 -3.28
C ASP A 82 0.66 -3.62 -4.75
N CYS A 83 0.73 -4.85 -5.28
CA CYS A 83 1.03 -5.08 -6.71
C CYS A 83 -0.04 -4.50 -7.63
N LEU A 84 -1.33 -4.63 -7.27
CA LEU A 84 -2.43 -4.04 -8.05
C LEU A 84 -2.34 -2.52 -8.07
N VAL A 85 -2.08 -1.91 -6.91
CA VAL A 85 -1.92 -0.45 -6.76
C VAL A 85 -0.67 0.05 -7.49
N GLU A 86 0.41 -0.73 -7.53
CA GLU A 86 1.60 -0.36 -8.29
C GLU A 86 1.37 -0.46 -9.80
N TYR A 87 0.53 -1.40 -10.23
CA TYR A 87 0.20 -1.59 -11.64
C TYR A 87 -0.63 -0.43 -12.19
N THR A 88 -1.36 0.33 -11.37
CA THR A 88 -2.11 1.51 -11.83
C THR A 88 -1.21 2.69 -12.21
N ASN A 89 0.07 2.71 -11.79
CA ASN A 89 0.99 3.81 -12.10
C ASN A 89 1.28 3.87 -13.60
N GLY A 90 0.84 4.94 -14.26
CA GLY A 90 1.12 5.19 -15.68
C GLY A 90 0.18 4.48 -16.66
N LEU A 91 -0.93 3.90 -16.17
CA LEU A 91 -2.01 3.39 -17.01
C LEU A 91 -3.02 4.48 -17.36
N TYR A 92 -3.76 4.26 -18.45
CA TYR A 92 -4.86 5.14 -18.83
C TYR A 92 -6.12 4.85 -17.99
N GLU A 93 -7.04 5.82 -17.88
CA GLU A 93 -8.25 5.72 -17.03
C GLU A 93 -9.12 4.48 -17.32
N GLU A 94 -9.16 4.03 -18.58
CA GLU A 94 -9.92 2.84 -19.00
C GLU A 94 -9.33 1.54 -18.43
N GLU A 95 -8.01 1.44 -18.35
CA GLU A 95 -7.30 0.31 -17.76
C GLU A 95 -7.38 0.33 -16.23
N ILE A 96 -7.29 1.51 -15.62
CA ILE A 96 -7.46 1.71 -14.18
C ILE A 96 -8.85 1.23 -13.73
N LYS A 97 -9.88 1.44 -14.55
CA LYS A 97 -11.24 0.95 -14.27
C LYS A 97 -11.28 -0.57 -14.06
N VAL A 98 -10.62 -1.34 -14.90
CA VAL A 98 -10.59 -2.81 -14.78
C VAL A 98 -9.90 -3.22 -13.48
N ILE A 99 -8.78 -2.58 -13.16
CA ILE A 99 -8.04 -2.86 -11.91
C ILE A 99 -8.87 -2.47 -10.69
N ARG A 100 -9.57 -1.33 -10.74
CA ARG A 100 -10.48 -0.87 -9.69
C ARG A 100 -11.62 -1.86 -9.47
N ASP A 101 -12.22 -2.37 -10.54
CA ASP A 101 -13.27 -3.38 -10.46
C ASP A 101 -12.73 -4.70 -9.88
N THR A 102 -11.50 -5.08 -10.23
CA THR A 102 -10.80 -6.20 -9.57
C THR A 102 -10.57 -5.92 -8.09
N TYR A 103 -10.09 -4.73 -7.75
CA TYR A 103 -9.80 -4.30 -6.38
C TYR A 103 -11.05 -4.37 -5.48
N ASP A 104 -12.20 -3.97 -6.03
CA ASP A 104 -13.49 -4.07 -5.36
C ASP A 104 -13.96 -5.53 -5.25
N SER A 105 -13.81 -6.33 -6.31
CA SER A 105 -14.16 -7.76 -6.30
C SER A 105 -13.38 -8.57 -5.24
N LEU A 106 -12.16 -8.13 -4.93
CA LEU A 106 -11.31 -8.72 -3.88
C LEU A 106 -11.66 -8.22 -2.48
N GLY A 107 -12.55 -7.24 -2.35
CA GLY A 107 -12.94 -6.61 -1.10
C GLY A 107 -11.89 -5.64 -0.53
N PHE A 108 -10.86 -5.29 -1.29
CA PHE A 108 -9.82 -4.38 -0.82
C PHE A 108 -10.31 -2.94 -0.71
N LEU A 109 -11.25 -2.54 -1.59
CA LEU A 109 -11.78 -1.18 -1.60
C LEU A 109 -12.48 -0.82 -0.28
N SER A 110 -13.45 -1.63 0.13
CA SER A 110 -14.18 -1.43 1.40
C SER A 110 -13.27 -1.53 2.63
N SER A 111 -12.26 -2.40 2.56
CA SER A 111 -11.23 -2.54 3.60
C SER A 111 -10.39 -1.26 3.76
N ASP A 112 -9.94 -0.67 2.66
CA ASP A 112 -9.11 0.54 2.68
C ASP A 112 -9.93 1.77 3.08
N ILE A 113 -11.19 1.89 2.63
CA ILE A 113 -12.09 2.96 3.10
C ILE A 113 -12.26 2.90 4.62
N ARG A 114 -12.52 1.70 5.17
CA ARG A 114 -12.62 1.51 6.63
C ARG A 114 -11.30 1.86 7.33
N THR A 115 -10.18 1.48 6.73
CA THR A 115 -8.84 1.73 7.28
C THR A 115 -8.48 3.21 7.29
N ALA A 116 -8.87 3.95 6.25
CA ALA A 116 -8.74 5.41 6.19
C ALA A 116 -9.51 6.09 7.32
N GLN A 117 -10.69 5.60 7.69
CA GLN A 117 -11.49 6.20 8.77
C GLN A 117 -10.99 5.84 10.17
N LYS A 118 -10.66 4.56 10.43
CA LYS A 118 -10.43 4.03 11.78
C LYS A 118 -9.00 3.54 12.05
N GLY A 119 -8.09 3.64 11.08
CA GLY A 119 -6.72 3.18 11.20
C GLY A 119 -5.86 4.04 12.14
N SER A 120 -4.69 3.52 12.51
CA SER A 120 -3.60 4.35 13.03
C SER A 120 -3.11 5.31 11.95
N TRP A 121 -2.43 6.39 12.32
CA TRP A 121 -1.92 7.39 11.36
C TRP A 121 -1.19 6.76 10.16
N ILE A 122 -0.30 5.78 10.39
CA ILE A 122 0.39 5.01 9.33
C ILE A 122 -0.60 4.31 8.40
N LYS A 123 -1.62 3.65 8.98
CA LYS A 123 -2.60 2.89 8.19
C LYS A 123 -3.54 3.82 7.42
N LYS A 124 -3.88 4.98 8.00
CA LYS A 124 -4.70 6.00 7.34
C LYS A 124 -3.96 6.57 6.13
N SER A 125 -2.69 6.95 6.28
CA SER A 125 -1.90 7.49 5.19
C SER A 125 -1.69 6.46 4.07
N GLU A 126 -1.38 5.20 4.42
CA GLU A 126 -1.30 4.12 3.43
C GLU A 126 -2.63 3.90 2.70
N ALA A 127 -3.75 3.87 3.44
CA ALA A 127 -5.06 3.67 2.84
C ALA A 127 -5.43 4.82 1.90
N ALA A 128 -5.17 6.08 2.30
CA ALA A 128 -5.38 7.25 1.45
C ALA A 128 -4.59 7.14 0.14
N ILE A 129 -3.29 6.83 0.20
CA ILE A 129 -2.43 6.67 -0.98
C ILE A 129 -2.96 5.56 -1.90
N ARG A 130 -3.36 4.40 -1.34
CA ARG A 130 -3.92 3.30 -2.15
C ARG A 130 -5.20 3.73 -2.87
N LEU A 131 -6.13 4.38 -2.16
CA LEU A 131 -7.39 4.87 -2.72
C LEU A 131 -7.18 5.95 -3.79
N GLY A 132 -6.16 6.80 -3.63
CA GLY A 132 -5.74 7.78 -4.61
C GLY A 132 -5.28 7.14 -5.93
N ARG A 133 -4.31 6.23 -5.83
CA ARG A 133 -3.70 5.54 -6.98
C ARG A 133 -4.64 4.67 -7.80
N ILE A 134 -5.71 4.15 -7.19
CA ILE A 134 -6.75 3.39 -7.93
C ILE A 134 -7.85 4.30 -8.50
N HIS A 135 -7.67 5.62 -8.42
CA HIS A 135 -8.62 6.65 -8.87
C HIS A 135 -10.04 6.38 -8.33
N CYS A 136 -10.13 6.17 -7.01
CA CYS A 136 -11.40 5.87 -6.38
C CYS A 136 -12.17 7.16 -6.06
N ALA A 137 -13.07 7.57 -6.96
CA ALA A 137 -13.91 8.75 -6.74
C ALA A 137 -14.83 8.62 -5.51
N SER A 138 -15.29 7.41 -5.15
CA SER A 138 -16.13 7.23 -3.95
C SER A 138 -15.37 7.41 -2.64
N ALA A 139 -14.03 7.42 -2.66
CA ALA A 139 -13.20 7.69 -1.51
C ALA A 139 -12.97 9.19 -1.26
N ILE A 140 -13.36 10.09 -2.18
CA ILE A 140 -13.09 11.54 -2.09
C ILE A 140 -13.59 12.12 -0.77
N GLU A 141 -14.81 11.78 -0.33
CA GLU A 141 -15.37 12.28 0.93
C GLU A 141 -14.53 11.85 2.14
N VAL A 142 -14.10 10.58 2.15
CA VAL A 142 -13.29 10.02 3.23
C VAL A 142 -11.90 10.65 3.25
N ILE A 143 -11.27 10.82 2.09
CA ILE A 143 -9.96 11.45 1.96
C ILE A 143 -10.03 12.93 2.32
N THR A 144 -11.13 13.62 2.02
CA THR A 144 -11.34 15.03 2.40
C THR A 144 -11.34 15.22 3.91
N VAL A 145 -11.90 14.27 4.67
CA VAL A 145 -11.83 14.29 6.15
C VAL A 145 -10.38 14.16 6.64
N LEU A 146 -9.54 13.38 5.95
CA LEU A 146 -8.13 13.18 6.31
C LEU A 146 -7.26 14.42 6.11
N LEU A 147 -7.70 15.41 5.33
CA LEU A 147 -7.00 16.70 5.20
C LEU A 147 -6.93 17.48 6.52
N ARG A 148 -7.82 17.16 7.47
CA ARG A 148 -7.87 17.77 8.81
C ARG A 148 -7.37 16.82 9.91
N ASP A 149 -6.70 15.73 9.53
CA ASP A 149 -6.13 14.80 10.51
C ASP A 149 -5.01 15.48 11.32
N GLU A 150 -4.85 15.09 12.58
CA GLU A 150 -3.85 15.65 13.49
C GLU A 150 -2.42 15.38 12.98
N ASP A 151 -2.24 14.22 12.35
CA ASP A 151 -0.94 13.78 11.85
C ASP A 151 -0.61 14.39 10.49
N LYS A 152 0.59 14.98 10.39
CA LYS A 152 1.06 15.65 9.17
C LYS A 152 1.19 14.67 7.99
N GLU A 153 1.65 13.45 8.23
CA GLU A 153 1.83 12.43 7.17
C GLU A 153 0.47 12.02 6.60
N VAL A 154 -0.56 11.95 7.45
CA VAL A 154 -1.93 11.66 7.01
C VAL A 154 -2.48 12.79 6.14
N ARG A 155 -2.28 14.06 6.54
CA ARG A 155 -2.68 15.21 5.72
C ARG A 155 -1.99 15.23 4.36
N MET A 156 -0.67 14.99 4.33
CA MET A 156 0.10 14.93 3.08
C MET A 156 -0.39 13.80 2.18
N ALA A 157 -0.62 12.60 2.74
CA ALA A 157 -1.15 11.47 2.00
C ALA A 157 -2.54 11.76 1.41
N ALA A 158 -3.40 12.48 2.14
CA ALA A 158 -4.72 12.87 1.66
C ALA A 158 -4.64 13.85 0.47
N VAL A 159 -3.74 14.84 0.53
CA VAL A 159 -3.51 15.77 -0.60
C VAL A 159 -3.01 15.01 -1.84
N CYS A 160 -2.01 14.13 -1.67
CA CYS A 160 -1.50 13.32 -2.78
C CYS A 160 -2.60 12.44 -3.37
N ALA A 161 -3.41 11.80 -2.53
CA ALA A 161 -4.47 10.92 -3.00
C ALA A 161 -5.56 11.66 -3.80
N LEU A 162 -5.94 12.87 -3.38
CA LEU A 162 -6.88 13.70 -4.14
C LEU A 162 -6.28 14.18 -5.47
N ALA A 163 -4.99 14.52 -5.48
CA ALA A 163 -4.27 14.89 -6.69
C ALA A 163 -4.19 13.72 -7.69
N ASP A 164 -3.91 12.50 -7.21
CA ASP A 164 -3.87 11.28 -8.04
C ASP A 164 -5.24 10.99 -8.64
N ILE A 165 -6.33 11.16 -7.89
CA ILE A 165 -7.70 10.98 -8.42
C ILE A 165 -8.01 11.98 -9.55
N GLY A 166 -7.44 13.19 -9.51
CA GLY A 166 -7.59 14.20 -10.56
C GLY A 166 -9.01 14.76 -10.71
N ASP A 167 -9.93 14.50 -9.78
CA ASP A 167 -11.29 15.04 -9.82
C ASP A 167 -11.28 16.52 -9.41
N LEU A 168 -11.75 17.39 -10.30
CA LEU A 168 -11.89 18.84 -10.09
C LEU A 168 -12.68 19.18 -8.82
N ARG A 169 -13.57 18.29 -8.37
CA ARG A 169 -14.32 18.45 -7.11
C ARG A 169 -13.43 18.49 -5.87
N SER A 170 -12.22 17.95 -5.95
CA SER A 170 -11.26 17.96 -4.84
C SER A 170 -10.46 19.26 -4.71
N VAL A 171 -10.45 20.10 -5.75
CA VAL A 171 -9.65 21.34 -5.81
C VAL A 171 -9.99 22.31 -4.66
N PRO A 172 -11.27 22.61 -4.35
CA PRO A 172 -11.60 23.50 -3.23
C PRO A 172 -11.12 22.95 -1.88
N SER A 173 -11.22 21.63 -1.68
CA SER A 173 -10.77 20.96 -0.46
C SER A 173 -9.26 21.04 -0.27
N ILE A 174 -8.48 20.87 -1.35
CA ILE A 174 -7.02 20.99 -1.33
C ILE A 174 -6.60 22.44 -1.05
N ILE A 175 -7.24 23.43 -1.69
CA ILE A 175 -6.96 24.86 -1.46
C ILE A 175 -7.21 25.22 0.01
N TYR A 176 -8.34 24.77 0.57
CA TYR A 176 -8.66 25.00 1.98
C TYR A 176 -7.61 24.38 2.93
N ALA A 177 -7.20 23.13 2.66
CA ALA A 177 -6.21 22.44 3.47
C ALA A 177 -4.82 23.10 3.43
N LEU A 178 -4.43 23.65 2.28
CA LEU A 178 -3.19 24.43 2.12
C LEU A 178 -3.24 25.75 2.90
N ALA A 179 -4.39 26.45 2.89
CA ALA A 179 -4.56 27.69 3.64
C ALA A 179 -4.48 27.48 5.16
N ASP A 180 -5.06 26.39 5.67
CA ASP A 180 -5.07 26.04 7.08
C ASP A 180 -3.67 25.63 7.60
N ALA A 181 -2.90 24.89 6.78
CA ALA A 181 -1.54 24.48 7.12
C ALA A 181 -0.54 25.65 7.25
N ASP A 182 -0.79 26.76 6.55
CA ASP A 182 0.03 27.98 6.59
C ASP A 182 -0.31 28.91 7.77
N GLY A 183 -1.23 28.51 8.66
CA GLY A 183 -1.60 29.29 9.84
C GLY A 183 -2.35 30.59 9.53
N ARG A 184 -2.81 30.77 8.29
CA ARG A 184 -3.72 31.87 7.92
C ARG A 184 -5.14 31.34 8.08
N GLN A 185 -5.67 31.45 9.29
CA GLN A 185 -7.11 31.40 9.48
C GLN A 185 -7.74 32.48 8.58
N VAL A 186 -8.52 32.04 7.59
CA VAL A 186 -9.35 32.91 6.76
C VAL A 186 -10.73 32.98 7.37
#